data_AF-A0A7J4R8X6-F1
#
_entry.id   AF-A0A7J4R8X6-F1
#
_cell.length_a   1.000
_cell.length_b   1.000
_cell.length_c   1.000
_cell.angle_alpha   90.00
_cell.angle_beta   90.00
_cell.angle_gamma   90.00
#
_symmetry.space_group_name_H-M   'P 1'
#
loop_
_entity.id
_entity.type
_entity.pdbx_description
1 polymer ?
#
loop_
_entity_poly.entity_id
_entity_poly.type
_entity_poly.pdbx_seq_one_letter_code
_entity_poly.pdbx_strand_id
1 'polypeptide(L)' 'TVCAGLKEYYDPTDLEGLNVVFVANLEPRKLRGVLSEGMLLAADDGDGNVSILTTKGDIGTGSRVR' A
#
# COMPACT_ATOMS: atom_id res chain seq x y z
N THR A 1 -9.73 -2.76 -5.57
CA THR A 1 -9.43 -2.93 -4.13
C THR A 1 -8.04 -3.50 -3.95
N VAL A 2 -7.28 -3.00 -2.97
CA VAL A 2 -5.94 -3.54 -2.62
C VAL A 2 -5.96 -3.96 -1.16
N CYS A 3 -5.50 -5.17 -0.86
CA CYS A 3 -5.35 -5.66 0.50
C CYS A 3 -3.87 -5.60 0.91
N ALA A 4 -3.59 -5.12 2.13
CA ALA A 4 -2.24 -5.06 2.69
C ALA A 4 -2.21 -5.61 4.12
N GLY A 5 -1.12 -6.26 4.48
CA GLY A 5 -0.89 -6.83 5.82
C GLY A 5 -0.40 -5.80 6.83
N LEU A 6 -1.06 -4.63 6.93
CA LEU A 6 -0.59 -3.49 7.72
C LEU A 6 -1.24 -3.35 9.11
N LYS A 7 -2.14 -4.27 9.47
CA LYS A 7 -2.96 -4.18 10.69
C LYS A 7 -2.14 -4.06 11.98
N GLU A 8 -0.94 -4.62 12.02
CA GLU A 8 -0.06 -4.60 13.20
C GLU A 8 0.77 -3.32 13.31
N TYR A 9 0.80 -2.49 12.24
CA TYR A 9 1.70 -1.34 12.12
C TYR A 9 0.98 0.01 12.03
N TYR A 10 -0.27 0.03 11.58
CA TYR A 10 -1.02 1.26 11.33
C TYR A 10 -2.48 1.13 11.78
N ASP A 11 -3.00 2.20 12.37
CA ASP A 11 -4.43 2.34 12.59
C ASP A 11 -5.12 2.79 11.29
N PRO A 12 -6.42 2.47 11.09
CA PRO A 12 -7.15 2.89 9.90
C PRO A 12 -7.10 4.42 9.66
N THR A 13 -7.10 5.21 10.73
CA THR A 13 -7.05 6.67 10.68
C THR A 13 -5.73 7.22 10.14
N ASP A 14 -4.63 6.47 10.27
CA ASP A 14 -3.32 6.88 9.75
C ASP A 14 -3.25 6.77 8.22
N LEU A 15 -4.16 6.00 7.63
CA LEU A 15 -4.19 5.69 6.20
C LEU A 15 -5.17 6.58 5.43
N GLU A 16 -6.09 7.25 6.11
CA GLU A 16 -7.07 8.12 5.46
C GLU A 16 -6.39 9.34 4.84
N GLY A 17 -6.60 9.54 3.54
CA GLY A 17 -5.99 10.65 2.79
C GLY A 17 -4.50 10.48 2.45
N LEU A 18 -3.88 9.38 2.88
CA LEU A 18 -2.47 9.09 2.58
C LEU A 18 -2.28 8.71 1.11
N ASN A 19 -1.37 9.41 0.42
CA ASN A 19 -0.90 8.98 -0.90
C ASN A 19 0.00 7.75 -0.74
N VAL A 20 -0.31 6.68 -1.48
CA VAL A 20 0.43 5.41 -1.40
C VAL A 20 0.94 4.98 -2.76
N VAL A 21 2.03 4.22 -2.76
CA VAL A 21 2.57 3.58 -3.95
C VAL A 21 2.14 2.12 -3.99
N PHE A 22 1.63 1.66 -5.14
CA PHE A 22 1.25 0.27 -5.32
C PHE A 22 1.50 -0.21 -6.76
N VAL A 23 1.65 -1.52 -6.94
CA VAL A 23 1.79 -2.18 -8.24
C VAL A 23 0.41 -2.56 -8.77
N ALA A 24 0.06 -2.03 -9.94
CA ALA A 24 -1.28 -2.18 -10.53
C ALA A 24 -1.38 -3.25 -11.64
N ASN A 25 -0.26 -3.82 -12.09
CA ASN A 25 -0.23 -4.78 -13.21
C ASN A 25 -0.07 -6.24 -12.78
N LEU A 26 -0.31 -6.56 -11.50
CA LEU A 26 -0.28 -7.92 -11.01
C LEU A 26 -1.62 -8.62 -11.29
N GLU A 27 -1.57 -9.92 -11.49
CA GLU A 27 -2.79 -10.73 -11.60
C GLU A 27 -3.59 -10.63 -10.27
N PRO A 28 -4.91 -10.33 -10.32
CA PRO A 28 -5.71 -10.24 -9.11
C PRO A 28 -5.71 -11.56 -8.32
N ARG A 29 -5.55 -11.45 -6.99
CA ARG A 29 -5.52 -12.61 -6.09
C ARG A 29 -6.51 -12.44 -4.95
N LYS A 30 -7.19 -13.52 -4.59
CA LYS A 30 -8.02 -13.56 -3.38
C LYS A 30 -7.12 -13.63 -2.14
N LEU A 31 -7.25 -12.65 -1.26
CA LEU A 31 -6.60 -12.57 0.04
C LEU A 31 -7.69 -12.52 1.13
N ARG A 32 -7.73 -13.53 2.00
CA ARG A 32 -8.74 -13.65 3.07
C ARG A 32 -10.20 -13.45 2.57
N GLY A 33 -10.52 -13.94 1.38
CA GLY A 33 -11.85 -13.83 0.77
C GLY A 33 -12.11 -12.54 -0.02
N VAL A 34 -11.22 -11.54 0.07
CA VAL A 34 -11.32 -10.28 -0.69
C VAL A 34 -10.44 -10.36 -1.94
N LEU A 35 -10.95 -9.89 -3.08
CA LEU A 35 -10.15 -9.80 -4.31
C LEU A 35 -9.22 -8.58 -4.22
N SER A 36 -7.91 -8.82 -4.19
CA SER A 36 -6.88 -7.78 -4.27
C SER A 36 -6.39 -7.67 -5.70
N GLU A 37 -6.46 -6.46 -6.26
CA GLU A 37 -6.13 -6.14 -7.65
C GLU A 37 -4.75 -5.47 -7.80
N GLY A 38 -3.97 -5.47 -6.72
CA GLY A 38 -2.64 -4.88 -6.70
C GLY A 38 -1.89 -5.19 -5.41
N MET A 39 -0.72 -4.58 -5.29
CA MET A 39 0.18 -4.72 -4.15
C MET A 39 0.64 -3.35 -3.67
N LEU A 40 0.19 -2.95 -2.47
CA LEU A 40 0.71 -1.77 -1.79
C LEU A 40 2.17 -2.00 -1.40
N LEU A 41 3.02 -1.00 -1.62
CA LEU A 41 4.44 -1.09 -1.33
C LEU A 41 4.76 -0.44 0.02
N ALA A 42 5.51 -1.16 0.83
CA ALA A 42 6.08 -0.70 2.09
C ALA A 42 7.51 -1.22 2.22
N ALA A 43 8.37 -0.45 2.89
CA ALA A 43 9.66 -0.92 3.34
C ALA A 43 9.49 -1.65 4.68
N ASP A 44 10.17 -2.77 4.85
CA ASP A 44 10.23 -3.55 6.09
C ASP A 44 11.71 -3.76 6.41
N ASP A 45 12.15 -3.34 7.60
CA ASP A 45 13.54 -3.49 8.03
C ASP A 45 13.84 -4.83 8.72
N GLY A 46 12.82 -5.67 8.94
CA GLY A 46 12.93 -6.95 9.61
C GLY A 46 12.94 -6.88 11.14
N ASP A 47 13.02 -5.67 11.71
CA ASP A 47 13.03 -5.41 13.15
C ASP A 47 11.66 -4.93 13.66
N GLY A 48 10.61 -5.20 12.88
CA GLY A 48 9.23 -4.84 13.21
C GLY A 48 8.85 -3.41 12.85
N ASN A 49 9.68 -2.70 12.07
CA ASN A 49 9.37 -1.38 11.57
C ASN A 49 9.05 -1.44 10.07
N VAL A 50 7.77 -1.18 9.77
CA VAL A 50 7.21 -1.17 8.42
C VAL A 50 6.78 0.24 8.07
N SER A 51 7.27 0.75 6.94
CA SER A 51 7.01 2.10 6.45
C SER A 51 6.36 2.09 5.08
N ILE A 52 5.13 2.60 4.98
CA ILE A 52 4.43 2.72 3.69
C ILE A 52 5.17 3.66 2.75
N LEU A 53 5.39 3.21 1.51
CA LEU A 53 5.96 4.07 0.48
C LEU A 53 4.95 5.13 0.04
N THR A 54 5.36 6.38 0.16
CA THR A 54 4.58 7.57 -0.20
C THR A 54 5.42 8.53 -1.05
N THR A 55 4.81 9.60 -1.54
CA THR A 55 5.51 10.65 -2.29
C THR A 55 5.97 11.78 -1.37
N LYS A 56 7.15 12.34 -1.64
CA LYS A 56 7.70 13.46 -0.86
C LYS A 56 6.84 14.73 -0.95
N GLY A 57 6.10 14.90 -2.04
CA GLY A 57 5.19 16.02 -2.24
C GLY A 57 3.90 15.57 -2.91
N ASP A 58 2.97 16.51 -3.08
CA ASP A 58 1.68 16.24 -3.70
C ASP A 58 1.86 15.83 -5.17
N ILE A 59 1.13 14.79 -5.53
CA ILE A 59 1.08 14.28 -6.89
C ILE A 59 -0.34 13.80 -7.19
N GLY A 60 -0.74 13.88 -8.45
CA GLY A 60 -2.06 13.40 -8.86
C GLY A 60 -2.19 11.88 -8.72
N THR A 61 -3.34 11.42 -8.23
CA THR A 61 -3.68 9.99 -8.16
C THR A 61 -3.51 9.31 -9.52
N GLY A 62 -2.86 8.14 -9.53
CA GLY A 62 -2.58 7.39 -10.76
C GLY A 62 -1.31 7.82 -11.50
N SER A 63 -0.52 8.73 -10.94
CA SER A 63 0.79 9.09 -11.49
C SER A 63 1.72 7.88 -11.54
N ARG A 64 2.46 7.72 -12.65
CA ARG A 64 3.36 6.58 -12.85
C ARG A 64 4.65 6.76 -12.04
N VAL A 65 4.99 5.74 -11.26
CA VAL A 65 6.32 5.58 -10.67
C VAL A 65 7.32 5.31 -11.78
N ARG A 66 8.51 5.91 -11.70
CA ARG A 66 9.60 5.78 -12.66
C ARG A 66 10.91 5.45 -11.96
#